data_AF-A0A5E7LDS5-F1
#
_entry.id   AF-A0A5E7LDS5-F1
#
_cell.length_a   1.000
_cell.length_b   1.000
_cell.length_c   1.000
_cell.angle_alpha   90.00
_cell.angle_beta   90.00
_cell.angle_gamma   90.00
#
_symmetry.space_group_name_H-M   'P 1'
#
loop_
_entity.id
_entity.type
_entity.pdbx_description
1 polymer ?
#
loop_
_entity_poly.entity_id
_entity_poly.type
_entity_poly.pdbx_seq_one_letter_code
_entity_poly.pdbx_strand_id
1 'polypeptide(L)'
;MSPLPVQSRILFMCTANSCRSVLSEALFNHLAPAGFEAVSSGSFPSGRLNPQVIQTLHDLGVSTQGLYSKDSDVFADSPPDIVITVCDKAAGEACPVYFGPAIKSHWGLADPSEVHGSREDIEAAFANTVEIIKRRFAAFFALDLKSLSDADLKVALDRIGTL
;
A
#
# COMPACT_ATOMS: atom_id res chain seq x y z
N MET A 1 -25.10 5.26 -1.97
CA MET A 1 -23.69 5.01 -1.60
C MET A 1 -23.37 6.00 -0.50
N SER A 2 -22.93 5.50 0.66
CA SER A 2 -22.65 6.33 1.84
C SER A 2 -21.24 6.89 1.73
N PRO A 3 -20.98 8.12 2.20
CA PRO A 3 -19.62 8.66 2.25
C PRO A 3 -18.73 7.76 3.11
N LEU A 4 -17.44 7.71 2.78
CA LEU A 4 -16.44 6.93 3.52
C LEU A 4 -16.48 7.27 5.03
N PRO A 5 -16.29 6.28 5.92
CA PRO A 5 -16.34 6.47 7.36
C PRO A 5 -15.27 7.46 7.85
N VAL A 6 -15.50 8.00 9.06
CA VAL A 6 -14.62 8.98 9.76
C VAL A 6 -13.16 8.47 9.89
N GLN A 7 -12.97 7.15 9.78
CA GLN A 7 -11.67 6.51 9.63
C GLN A 7 -11.71 5.61 8.40
N SER A 8 -10.98 5.96 7.34
CA SER A 8 -10.87 5.16 6.11
C SER A 8 -9.70 4.19 6.21
N ARG A 9 -9.96 2.89 6.03
CA ARG A 9 -8.92 1.87 6.05
C ARG A 9 -8.48 1.49 4.64
N ILE A 10 -7.17 1.55 4.39
CA ILE A 10 -6.53 1.24 3.13
C ILE A 10 -5.70 -0.03 3.29
N LEU A 11 -5.95 -1.04 2.46
CA LEU A 11 -5.13 -2.24 2.39
C LEU A 11 -4.17 -2.17 1.19
N PHE A 12 -2.87 -2.19 1.45
CA PHE A 12 -1.84 -2.40 0.43
C PHE A 12 -1.53 -3.90 0.29
N MET A 13 -1.75 -4.45 -0.90
CA MET A 13 -1.56 -5.89 -1.16
C MET A 13 -0.43 -6.12 -2.16
N CYS A 14 0.47 -7.05 -1.82
CA CYS A 14 1.42 -7.61 -2.78
C CYS A 14 1.46 -9.13 -2.64
N THR A 15 2.39 -9.81 -3.31
CA THR A 15 2.47 -11.27 -3.20
C THR A 15 3.00 -11.71 -1.84
N ALA A 16 4.20 -11.27 -1.46
CA ALA A 16 4.94 -11.82 -0.31
C ALA A 16 4.76 -11.07 1.01
N ASN A 17 4.09 -9.91 1.01
CA ASN A 17 4.00 -8.97 2.13
C ASN A 17 5.31 -8.82 2.89
N SER A 18 6.34 -8.44 2.15
CA SER A 18 7.72 -8.38 2.65
C SER A 18 8.40 -7.06 2.26
N CYS A 19 8.09 -6.53 1.08
CA CYS A 19 8.74 -5.36 0.51
C CYS A 19 7.74 -4.20 0.26
N ARG A 20 7.25 -4.06 -0.97
CA ARG A 20 6.42 -2.93 -1.46
C ARG A 20 5.19 -2.60 -0.60
N SER A 21 4.40 -3.61 -0.21
CA SER A 21 3.17 -3.35 0.56
C SER A 21 3.46 -2.90 1.99
N VAL A 22 4.52 -3.42 2.61
CA VAL A 22 4.96 -3.03 3.96
C VAL A 22 5.54 -1.62 3.95
N LEU A 23 6.36 -1.31 2.93
CA LEU A 23 6.88 0.04 2.71
C LEU A 23 5.74 1.04 2.51
N SER A 24 4.70 0.64 1.75
CA SER A 24 3.51 1.46 1.52
C SER A 24 2.70 1.69 2.81
N GLU A 25 2.45 0.65 3.61
CA GLU A 25 1.75 0.75 4.91
C GLU A 25 2.45 1.75 5.84
N ALA A 26 3.74 1.58 6.04
CA ALA A 26 4.51 2.39 6.98
C ALA A 26 4.61 3.85 6.53
N LEU A 27 4.92 4.09 5.25
CA LEU A 27 4.97 5.45 4.70
C LEU A 27 3.60 6.14 4.75
N PHE A 28 2.52 5.40 4.46
CA PHE A 28 1.19 5.97 4.46
C PHE A 28 0.81 6.42 5.87
N ASN A 29 0.95 5.55 6.87
CA ASN A 29 0.64 5.89 8.26
C ASN A 29 1.52 7.01 8.83
N HIS A 30 2.75 7.15 8.36
CA HIS A 30 3.63 8.25 8.75
C HIS A 30 3.20 9.61 8.17
N LEU A 31 2.66 9.61 6.95
CA LEU A 31 2.33 10.83 6.20
C LEU A 31 0.85 11.22 6.28
N ALA A 32 -0.02 10.27 6.63
CA ALA A 32 -1.46 10.46 6.54
C ALA A 32 -1.97 11.49 7.58
N PRO A 33 -2.92 12.35 7.18
CA PRO A 33 -3.66 13.15 8.14
C PRO A 33 -4.56 12.25 9.00
N ALA A 34 -5.12 12.81 10.08
CA ALA A 34 -6.06 12.10 10.94
C ALA A 34 -7.27 11.57 10.14
N GLY A 35 -7.77 10.40 10.54
CA GLY A 35 -8.92 9.75 9.88
C GLY A 35 -8.54 8.73 8.80
N PHE A 36 -7.26 8.35 8.72
CA PHE A 36 -6.79 7.30 7.84
C PHE A 36 -6.02 6.23 8.62
N GLU A 37 -6.10 5.00 8.13
CA GLU A 37 -5.30 3.88 8.61
C GLU A 37 -4.90 3.01 7.42
N ALA A 38 -3.60 2.77 7.24
CA ALA A 38 -3.11 1.78 6.30
C ALA A 38 -2.72 0.48 7.00
N VAL A 39 -3.00 -0.62 6.29
CA VAL A 39 -2.57 -1.97 6.62
C VAL A 39 -2.02 -2.65 5.36
N SER A 40 -1.25 -3.72 5.52
CA SER A 40 -0.77 -4.51 4.38
C SER A 40 -0.98 -6.01 4.55
N SER A 41 -1.07 -6.71 3.43
CA SER A 41 -1.15 -8.17 3.36
C SER A 41 -0.46 -8.73 2.12
N GLY A 42 -0.35 -10.05 2.12
CA GLY A 42 0.20 -10.87 1.07
C GLY A 42 -0.82 -11.91 0.59
N SER A 43 -0.85 -12.20 -0.70
CA SER A 43 -1.56 -13.39 -1.18
C SER A 43 -0.82 -14.68 -0.82
N PHE A 44 0.51 -14.62 -0.76
CA PHE A 44 1.39 -15.69 -0.32
C PHE A 44 2.45 -15.09 0.63
N PRO A 45 2.07 -14.70 1.85
CA PRO A 45 2.96 -13.99 2.76
C PRO A 45 4.19 -14.84 3.09
N SER A 46 5.36 -14.21 3.04
CA SER A 46 6.64 -14.87 3.29
C SER A 46 6.90 -15.15 4.78
N GLY A 47 6.12 -14.54 5.68
CA GLY A 47 6.33 -14.61 7.13
C GLY A 47 7.48 -13.74 7.62
N ARG A 48 8.21 -13.03 6.74
CA ARG A 48 9.37 -12.19 7.11
C ARG A 48 9.39 -10.89 6.31
N LEU A 49 9.78 -9.81 6.98
CA LEU A 49 9.97 -8.51 6.33
C LEU A 49 11.33 -8.45 5.63
N ASN A 50 11.40 -7.75 4.50
CA ASN A 50 12.65 -7.50 3.82
C ASN A 50 13.53 -6.57 4.70
N PRO A 51 14.76 -6.96 5.07
CA PRO A 51 15.63 -6.14 5.90
C PRO A 51 15.89 -4.74 5.32
N GLN A 52 15.96 -4.61 3.99
CA GLN A 52 16.19 -3.34 3.32
C GLN A 52 14.98 -2.40 3.46
N VAL A 53 13.75 -2.92 3.57
CA VAL A 53 12.58 -2.08 3.92
C VAL A 53 12.74 -1.52 5.32
N ILE A 54 13.13 -2.35 6.29
CA ILE A 54 13.32 -1.90 7.69
C ILE A 54 14.40 -0.83 7.77
N GLN A 55 15.52 -1.03 7.07
CA GLN A 55 16.59 -0.05 6.99
C GLN A 55 16.11 1.26 6.35
N THR A 56 15.42 1.17 5.20
CA THR A 56 14.89 2.34 4.50
C THR A 56 13.92 3.14 5.37
N LEU A 57 13.01 2.47 6.09
CA LEU A 57 12.06 3.12 7.00
C LEU A 57 12.77 3.79 8.17
N HIS A 58 13.76 3.12 8.76
CA HIS A 58 14.57 3.68 9.82
C HIS A 58 15.31 4.96 9.37
N ASP A 59 15.93 4.93 8.20
CA ASP A 59 16.69 6.08 7.66
C ASP A 59 15.79 7.28 7.34
N LEU A 60 14.51 7.02 7.06
CA LEU A 60 13.47 8.05 6.87
C LEU A 60 12.82 8.51 8.19
N GLY A 61 13.19 7.93 9.35
CA GLY A 61 12.57 8.23 10.64
C GLY A 61 11.13 7.70 10.77
N VAL A 62 10.77 6.69 9.98
CA VAL A 62 9.44 6.08 9.96
C VAL A 62 9.40 4.90 10.94
N SER A 63 8.36 4.86 11.78
CA SER A 63 8.17 3.75 12.73
C SER A 63 7.95 2.42 12.01
N THR A 64 8.59 1.37 12.51
CA THR A 64 8.40 -0.02 12.07
C THR A 64 7.60 -0.85 13.07
N GLN A 65 7.10 -0.21 14.13
CA GLN A 65 6.35 -0.90 15.18
C GLN A 65 5.06 -1.50 14.62
N GLY A 66 4.82 -2.78 14.92
CA GLY A 66 3.60 -3.49 14.51
C GLY A 66 3.62 -3.99 13.06
N LEU A 67 4.67 -3.72 12.27
CA LEU A 67 4.82 -4.28 10.94
C LEU A 67 5.16 -5.78 11.04
N TYR A 68 4.49 -6.60 10.25
CA TYR A 68 4.80 -8.03 10.08
C TYR A 68 4.21 -8.54 8.76
N SER A 69 4.68 -9.69 8.30
CA SER A 69 4.17 -10.34 7.09
C SER A 69 2.94 -11.19 7.43
N LYS A 70 1.83 -10.97 6.74
CA LYS A 70 0.52 -11.59 7.03
C LYS A 70 -0.33 -11.81 5.78
N ASP A 71 -1.24 -12.76 5.84
CA ASP A 71 -2.26 -12.96 4.80
C ASP A 71 -3.40 -11.92 4.94
N SER A 72 -4.38 -11.99 4.04
CA SER A 72 -5.53 -11.08 4.05
C SER A 72 -6.65 -11.50 5.01
N ASP A 73 -6.64 -12.74 5.50
CA ASP A 73 -7.73 -13.30 6.32
C ASP A 73 -7.79 -12.63 7.70
N VAL A 74 -6.67 -12.08 8.17
CA VAL A 74 -6.62 -11.25 9.40
C VAL A 74 -7.55 -10.03 9.35
N PHE A 75 -8.02 -9.63 8.15
CA PHE A 75 -8.93 -8.51 7.95
C PHE A 75 -10.38 -8.92 7.66
N ALA A 76 -10.71 -10.21 7.74
CA ALA A 76 -12.07 -10.70 7.43
C ALA A 76 -13.15 -10.05 8.32
N ASP A 77 -12.87 -9.86 9.61
CA ASP A 77 -13.79 -9.25 10.58
C ASP A 77 -13.75 -7.71 10.58
N SER A 78 -12.79 -7.11 9.87
CA SER A 78 -12.59 -5.67 9.83
C SER A 78 -12.08 -5.24 8.45
N PRO A 79 -12.92 -5.40 7.41
CA PRO A 79 -12.51 -5.23 6.03
C PRO A 79 -12.11 -3.78 5.72
N PRO A 80 -11.16 -3.57 4.80
CA PRO A 80 -10.78 -2.24 4.34
C PRO A 80 -11.86 -1.62 3.45
N ASP A 81 -11.87 -0.29 3.39
CA ASP A 81 -12.71 0.46 2.44
C ASP A 81 -12.08 0.50 1.04
N ILE A 82 -10.74 0.51 0.99
CA ILE A 82 -9.95 0.60 -0.24
C ILE A 82 -8.88 -0.51 -0.25
N VAL A 83 -8.75 -1.20 -1.39
CA VAL A 83 -7.68 -2.17 -1.63
C VAL A 83 -6.81 -1.67 -2.78
N ILE A 84 -5.51 -1.54 -2.53
CA ILE A 84 -4.51 -1.12 -3.51
C ILE A 84 -3.51 -2.27 -3.73
N THR A 85 -3.51 -2.86 -4.92
CA THR A 85 -2.48 -3.84 -5.30
C THR A 85 -1.24 -3.10 -5.80
N VAL A 86 -0.06 -3.49 -5.33
CA VAL A 86 1.21 -2.81 -5.68
C VAL A 86 2.18 -3.67 -6.50
N CYS A 87 1.78 -4.90 -6.84
CA CYS A 87 2.48 -5.74 -7.81
C CYS A 87 1.51 -6.33 -8.83
N ASP A 88 1.98 -6.55 -10.06
CA ASP A 88 1.15 -7.06 -11.17
C ASP A 88 0.58 -8.45 -10.87
N LYS A 89 1.35 -9.29 -10.17
CA LYS A 89 0.89 -10.62 -9.73
C LYS A 89 -0.34 -10.52 -8.83
N ALA A 90 -0.30 -9.66 -7.80
CA ALA A 90 -1.44 -9.45 -6.92
C ALA A 90 -2.62 -8.76 -7.64
N ALA A 91 -2.37 -7.99 -8.69
CA ALA A 91 -3.42 -7.40 -9.52
C ALA A 91 -4.17 -8.44 -10.36
N GLY A 92 -3.48 -9.49 -10.81
CA GLY A 92 -4.05 -10.60 -11.57
C GLY A 92 -4.70 -11.70 -10.72
N GLU A 93 -4.51 -11.68 -9.41
CA GLU A 93 -5.08 -12.65 -8.48
C GLU A 93 -6.51 -12.28 -8.08
N ALA A 94 -7.36 -13.30 -7.91
CA ALA A 94 -8.71 -13.08 -7.42
C ALA A 94 -8.67 -12.56 -5.98
N CYS A 95 -9.16 -11.33 -5.76
CA CYS A 95 -9.33 -10.80 -4.41
C CYS A 95 -10.34 -11.65 -3.62
N PRO A 96 -10.09 -11.91 -2.32
CA PRO A 96 -11.05 -12.59 -1.47
C PRO A 96 -12.45 -11.94 -1.48
N VAL A 97 -13.49 -12.77 -1.32
CA VAL A 97 -14.90 -12.35 -1.43
C VAL A 97 -15.28 -11.32 -0.36
N TYR A 98 -14.68 -11.36 0.82
CA TYR A 98 -14.94 -10.40 1.90
C TYR A 98 -14.42 -8.99 1.60
N PHE A 99 -13.53 -8.81 0.61
CA PHE A 99 -13.21 -7.49 0.04
C PHE A 99 -14.18 -7.07 -1.07
N GLY A 100 -15.33 -7.74 -1.20
CA GLY A 100 -16.39 -7.42 -2.16
C GLY A 100 -16.81 -5.95 -2.20
N PRO A 101 -17.08 -5.28 -1.07
CA PRO A 101 -17.53 -3.89 -1.05
C PRO A 101 -16.39 -2.87 -1.19
N ALA A 102 -15.13 -3.28 -1.07
CA ALA A 102 -14.00 -2.37 -1.12
C ALA A 102 -13.75 -1.84 -2.54
N ILE A 103 -13.39 -0.56 -2.63
CA ILE A 103 -12.95 0.04 -3.89
C ILE A 103 -11.53 -0.43 -4.19
N LYS A 104 -11.30 -0.95 -5.39
CA LYS A 104 -10.02 -1.60 -5.76
C LYS A 104 -9.25 -0.77 -6.77
N SER A 105 -7.95 -0.61 -6.59
CA SER A 105 -7.07 0.00 -7.60
C SER A 105 -5.73 -0.70 -7.67
N HIS A 106 -4.99 -0.47 -8.75
CA HIS A 106 -3.67 -1.04 -8.97
C HIS A 106 -2.63 0.05 -9.14
N TRP A 107 -1.67 0.10 -8.22
CA TRP A 107 -0.58 1.06 -8.19
C TRP A 107 0.74 0.31 -8.37
N GLY A 108 0.98 -0.19 -9.58
CA GLY A 108 2.18 -0.96 -9.91
C GLY A 108 3.47 -0.27 -9.45
N LEU A 109 4.29 -1.02 -8.72
CA LEU A 109 5.62 -0.62 -8.29
C LEU A 109 6.62 -1.68 -8.73
N ALA A 110 7.72 -1.25 -9.35
CA ALA A 110 8.90 -2.10 -9.53
C ALA A 110 9.34 -2.65 -8.17
N ASP A 111 9.78 -3.91 -8.11
CA ASP A 111 10.28 -4.46 -6.86
C ASP A 111 11.73 -4.00 -6.63
N PRO A 112 12.00 -3.11 -5.66
CA PRO A 112 13.38 -2.68 -5.42
C PRO A 112 14.23 -3.82 -4.86
N SER A 113 13.63 -4.92 -4.36
CA SER A 113 14.37 -6.09 -3.89
C SER A 113 14.84 -7.03 -5.01
N GLU A 114 14.35 -6.84 -6.24
CA GLU A 114 14.83 -7.56 -7.43
C GLU A 114 16.02 -6.84 -8.11
N VAL A 115 16.40 -5.66 -7.64
CA VAL A 115 17.58 -4.94 -8.14
C VAL A 115 18.85 -5.61 -7.61
N HIS A 116 19.75 -5.93 -8.54
CA HIS A 116 21.07 -6.49 -8.26
C HIS A 116 22.15 -5.47 -8.62
N GLY A 117 23.22 -5.41 -7.83
CA GLY A 117 24.32 -4.48 -8.09
C GLY A 117 25.07 -4.09 -6.83
N SER A 118 25.65 -2.88 -6.87
CA SER A 118 26.27 -2.28 -5.70
C SER A 118 25.22 -1.95 -4.62
N ARG A 119 25.68 -1.69 -3.40
CA ARG A 119 24.80 -1.25 -2.32
C ARG A 119 24.10 0.06 -2.70
N GLU A 120 24.82 0.94 -3.38
CA GLU A 120 24.34 2.22 -3.86
C GLU A 120 23.21 2.05 -4.90
N ASP A 121 23.30 1.06 -5.79
CA ASP A 121 22.24 0.75 -6.76
C ASP A 121 20.95 0.29 -6.07
N ILE A 122 21.09 -0.58 -5.06
CA ILE A 122 19.96 -1.08 -4.27
C ILE A 122 19.33 0.08 -3.46
N GLU A 123 20.13 0.88 -2.77
CA GLU A 123 19.66 2.05 -2.02
C GLU A 123 18.94 3.04 -2.94
N ALA A 124 19.47 3.30 -4.15
CA ALA A 124 18.83 4.15 -5.14
C ALA A 124 17.47 3.57 -5.62
N ALA A 125 17.36 2.25 -5.79
CA ALA A 125 16.10 1.61 -6.17
C ALA A 125 15.03 1.77 -5.07
N PHE A 126 15.41 1.59 -3.80
CA PHE A 126 14.52 1.84 -2.67
C PHE A 126 14.12 3.31 -2.59
N ALA A 127 15.07 4.24 -2.72
CA ALA A 127 14.79 5.67 -2.72
C ALA A 127 13.82 6.08 -3.84
N ASN A 128 14.03 5.59 -5.07
CA ASN A 128 13.12 5.83 -6.19
C ASN A 128 11.71 5.30 -5.91
N THR A 129 11.61 4.10 -5.32
CA THR A 129 10.32 3.51 -4.94
C THR A 129 9.61 4.37 -3.89
N VAL A 130 10.34 4.86 -2.88
CA VAL A 130 9.82 5.76 -1.84
C VAL A 130 9.27 7.05 -2.45
N GLU A 131 9.97 7.66 -3.40
CA GLU A 131 9.54 8.91 -4.02
C GLU A 131 8.27 8.73 -4.86
N ILE A 132 8.14 7.63 -5.61
CA ILE A 132 6.90 7.28 -6.32
C ILE A 132 5.75 7.11 -5.32
N ILE A 133 5.97 6.37 -4.23
CA ILE A 133 4.96 6.16 -3.19
C ILE A 133 4.51 7.49 -2.58
N LYS A 134 5.44 8.35 -2.15
CA LYS A 134 5.14 9.67 -1.57
C LYS A 134 4.34 10.54 -2.52
N ARG A 135 4.69 10.55 -3.81
CA ARG A 135 3.98 11.32 -4.84
C ARG A 135 2.52 10.85 -4.97
N ARG A 136 2.29 9.54 -4.99
CA ARG A 136 0.95 8.95 -5.05
C ARG A 136 0.14 9.26 -3.79
N PHE A 137 0.76 9.18 -2.62
CA PHE A 137 0.11 9.50 -1.34
C PHE A 137 -0.25 10.98 -1.25
N ALA A 138 0.62 11.89 -1.67
CA ALA A 138 0.31 13.31 -1.73
C ALA A 138 -0.91 13.59 -2.63
N ALA A 139 -0.99 12.93 -3.79
CA ALA A 139 -2.15 13.04 -4.67
C ALA A 139 -3.43 12.43 -4.06
N PHE A 140 -3.31 11.31 -3.35
CA PHE A 140 -4.42 10.66 -2.63
C PHE A 140 -4.96 11.55 -1.51
N PHE A 141 -4.10 12.13 -0.67
CA PHE A 141 -4.52 13.00 0.44
C PHE A 141 -5.11 14.33 -0.04
N ALA A 142 -4.87 14.71 -1.30
CA ALA A 142 -5.48 15.88 -1.92
C ALA A 142 -6.90 15.62 -2.45
N LEU A 143 -7.39 14.36 -2.44
CA LEU A 143 -8.75 14.04 -2.85
C LEU A 143 -9.78 14.51 -1.80
N ASP A 144 -10.87 15.12 -2.27
CA ASP A 144 -12.04 15.35 -1.43
C ASP A 144 -12.92 14.09 -1.40
N LEU A 145 -12.51 13.11 -0.59
CA LEU A 145 -13.16 11.81 -0.46
C LEU A 145 -14.64 11.90 -0.07
N LYS A 146 -15.09 13.00 0.55
CA LYS A 146 -16.50 13.18 0.96
C LYS A 146 -17.40 13.55 -0.21
N SER A 147 -16.82 14.12 -1.26
CA SER A 147 -17.55 14.57 -2.45
C SER A 147 -17.60 13.53 -3.57
N LEU A 148 -16.70 12.54 -3.54
CA LEU A 148 -16.57 11.55 -4.60
C LEU A 148 -17.56 10.41 -4.42
N SER A 149 -18.20 9.99 -5.52
CA SER A 149 -18.87 8.69 -5.56
C SER A 149 -17.85 7.56 -5.61
N ASP A 150 -18.26 6.33 -5.30
CA ASP A 150 -17.38 5.15 -5.38
C ASP A 150 -16.76 4.99 -6.78
N ALA A 151 -17.52 5.33 -7.84
CA ALA A 151 -17.06 5.28 -9.22
C ALA A 151 -16.03 6.37 -9.52
N ASP A 152 -16.25 7.61 -9.06
CA ASP A 152 -15.30 8.71 -9.27
C ASP A 152 -14.03 8.50 -8.45
N LEU A 153 -14.17 7.97 -7.23
CA LEU A 153 -13.04 7.60 -6.39
C LEU A 153 -12.21 6.50 -7.07
N LYS A 154 -12.84 5.46 -7.62
CA LYS A 154 -12.14 4.43 -8.41
C LYS A 154 -11.31 5.04 -9.54
N VAL A 155 -11.91 5.93 -10.34
CA VAL A 155 -11.21 6.62 -11.45
C VAL A 155 -10.04 7.47 -10.95
N ALA A 156 -10.23 8.19 -9.85
CA ALA A 156 -9.18 9.00 -9.24
C ALA A 156 -8.01 8.12 -8.75
N LEU A 157 -8.30 7.01 -8.06
CA LEU A 157 -7.29 6.07 -7.59
C LEU A 157 -6.50 5.46 -8.74
N ASP A 158 -7.16 5.06 -9.83
CA ASP A 158 -6.48 4.50 -11.00
C ASP A 158 -5.55 5.53 -11.64
N ARG A 159 -5.99 6.79 -11.75
CA ARG A 159 -5.13 7.87 -12.25
C ARG A 159 -3.91 8.09 -11.35
N ILE A 160 -4.09 8.08 -10.03
CA ILE A 160 -2.98 8.20 -9.07
C ILE A 160 -1.99 7.04 -9.25
N GLY A 161 -2.47 5.83 -9.53
CA GLY A 161 -1.62 4.66 -9.78
C GLY A 161 -0.65 4.82 -10.95
N THR A 162 -0.87 5.79 -11.84
CA THR A 162 0.00 6.09 -13.00
C THR A 162 1.07 7.16 -12.75
N LEU A 163 1.06 7.81 -11.58
CA LEU A 163 2.06 8.81 -11.18
C LEU A 163 3.41 8.18 -10.81
#